data_AF-A0A2M8KNL7-F1
#
_entry.id   AF-A0A2M8KNL7-F1
#
_cell.length_a   1.000
_cell.length_b   1.000
_cell.length_c   1.000
_cell.angle_alpha   90.00
_cell.angle_beta   90.00
_cell.angle_gamma   90.00
#
_symmetry.space_group_name_H-M   'P 1'
#
loop_
_entity.id
_entity.type
_entity.pdbx_description
1 polymer ?
#
loop_
_entity_poly.entity_id
_entity_poly.type
_entity_poly.pdbx_seq_one_letter_code
_entity_poly.pdbx_strand_id
1 'polypeptide(L)'
;MQQQLTTQSILNQLPISSELRDKLLTRLETGDDDTKFYLEREIWDIYYSLEDMNIDAKIVENLEKVKAGKADISPDFYKQTVKEVDDQSKKEKFQAIDTTQIEEVRSRLQKLMN
;
A
#
# COMPACT_ATOMS: atom_id res chain seq x y z
N MET A 1 3.62 6.04 -18.29
CA MET A 1 4.29 6.82 -17.23
C MET A 1 4.34 5.94 -15.99
N GLN A 2 5.53 5.47 -15.57
CA GLN A 2 5.67 4.83 -14.26
C GLN A 2 5.52 5.96 -13.23
N GLN A 3 4.43 5.98 -12.46
CA GLN A 3 4.34 6.90 -11.33
C GLN A 3 5.43 6.52 -10.33
N GLN A 4 6.33 7.45 -10.04
CA GLN A 4 7.35 7.27 -9.03
C GLN A 4 6.66 7.25 -7.66
N LEU A 5 6.83 6.17 -6.90
CA LEU A 5 6.23 6.00 -5.59
C LEU A 5 6.84 7.04 -4.63
N THR A 6 6.01 7.93 -4.08
CA THR A 6 6.41 8.94 -3.09
C THR A 6 5.97 8.54 -1.69
N THR A 7 6.63 9.04 -0.64
CA THR A 7 6.24 8.80 0.76
C THR A 7 4.76 9.17 1.01
N GLN A 8 4.28 10.28 0.43
CA GLN A 8 2.88 10.70 0.53
C GLN A 8 1.94 9.68 -0.13
N SER A 9 2.32 9.15 -1.30
CA SER A 9 1.54 8.13 -1.99
C SER A 9 1.47 6.81 -1.21
N ILE A 10 2.57 6.42 -0.55
CA ILE A 10 2.63 5.26 0.34
C ILE A 10 1.68 5.44 1.53
N LEU A 11 1.74 6.60 2.17
CA LEU A 11 0.94 6.88 3.36
C LEU A 11 -0.57 6.75 3.09
N ASN A 12 -1.00 7.09 1.87
CA ASN A 12 -2.39 6.94 1.43
C ASN A 12 -2.79 5.47 1.21
N GLN A 13 -1.84 4.58 0.97
CA GLN A 13 -2.04 3.16 0.75
C GLN A 13 -1.95 2.34 2.05
N LEU A 14 -1.32 2.89 3.08
CA LEU A 14 -1.20 2.20 4.36
C LEU A 14 -2.58 2.00 5.01
N PRO A 15 -2.84 0.80 5.59
CA PRO A 15 -4.09 0.46 6.28
C PRO A 15 -4.13 1.09 7.68
N ILE A 16 -3.99 2.40 7.76
CA ILE A 16 -4.02 3.20 8.98
C ILE A 16 -5.23 4.13 8.99
N SER A 17 -5.64 4.57 10.18
CA SER A 17 -6.74 5.53 10.31
C SER A 17 -6.44 6.85 9.58
N SER A 18 -7.49 7.48 9.04
CA SER A 18 -7.39 8.81 8.41
C SER A 18 -6.81 9.85 9.35
N GLU A 19 -7.17 9.82 10.64
CA GLU A 19 -6.61 10.73 11.65
C GLU A 19 -5.08 10.59 11.78
N LEU A 20 -4.58 9.35 11.84
CA LEU A 20 -3.14 9.11 11.91
C LEU A 20 -2.44 9.51 10.61
N ARG A 21 -3.07 9.22 9.47
CA ARG A 21 -2.57 9.63 8.15
C ARG A 21 -2.41 11.14 8.06
N ASP A 22 -3.44 11.90 8.42
CA ASP A 22 -3.42 13.37 8.38
C ASP A 22 -2.35 13.96 9.31
N LYS A 23 -2.18 13.37 10.49
CA LYS A 23 -1.10 13.73 11.43
C LYS A 23 0.29 13.49 10.83
N LEU A 24 0.49 12.37 10.15
CA LEU A 24 1.77 12.04 9.52
C LEU A 24 2.06 12.93 8.30
N LEU A 25 1.05 13.22 7.45
CA LEU A 25 1.19 14.18 6.35
C LEU A 25 1.56 15.57 6.86
N THR A 26 0.86 16.06 7.89
CA THR A 26 1.13 17.39 8.47
C THR A 26 2.56 17.47 9.00
N ARG A 27 3.04 16.41 9.67
CA ARG A 27 4.43 16.36 10.18
C ARG A 27 5.46 16.28 9.05
N LEU A 28 5.16 15.58 7.96
CA LEU A 28 6.02 15.55 6.77
C LEU A 28 6.10 16.91 6.06
N GLU A 29 5.09 17.77 6.18
CA GLU A 29 5.10 19.12 5.61
C GLU A 29 5.79 20.14 6.53
N THR A 30 5.44 20.09 7.82
CA THR A 30 5.77 21.15 8.79
C THR A 30 6.96 20.85 9.70
N GLY A 31 7.45 19.61 9.72
CA GLY A 31 8.58 19.20 10.56
C GLY A 31 9.91 19.85 10.14
N ASP A 32 10.91 19.75 11.02
CA ASP A 32 12.31 19.97 10.62
C ASP A 32 12.82 18.82 9.73
N ASP A 33 13.96 19.03 9.08
CA ASP A 33 14.49 18.08 8.10
C ASP A 33 14.82 16.72 8.72
N ASP A 34 15.30 16.70 9.97
CA ASP A 34 15.60 15.47 10.70
C ASP A 34 14.34 14.65 10.99
N THR A 35 13.27 15.32 11.45
CA THR A 35 11.98 14.70 11.71
C THR A 35 11.37 14.16 10.42
N LYS A 36 11.46 14.92 9.32
CA LYS A 36 10.97 14.47 8.01
C LYS A 36 11.72 13.24 7.55
N PHE A 37 13.05 13.25 7.59
CA PHE A 37 13.86 12.11 7.19
C PHE A 37 13.54 10.85 8.00
N TYR A 38 13.41 10.98 9.32
CA TYR A 38 13.05 9.86 10.18
C TYR A 38 11.65 9.33 9.83
N LEU A 39 10.65 10.21 9.71
CA LEU A 39 9.29 9.79 9.37
C LEU A 39 9.20 9.12 8.00
N GLU A 40 9.90 9.67 7.00
CA GLU A 40 9.98 9.05 5.68
C GLU A 40 10.52 7.63 5.79
N ARG A 41 11.65 7.44 6.47
CA ARG A 41 12.24 6.11 6.66
C ARG A 41 11.25 5.12 7.30
N GLU A 42 10.62 5.51 8.41
CA GLU A 42 9.66 4.62 9.10
C GLU A 42 8.45 4.29 8.21
N ILE A 43 7.95 5.24 7.42
CA ILE A 43 6.84 5.00 6.49
C ILE A 43 7.23 3.98 5.41
N TRP A 44 8.45 4.10 4.87
CA TRP A 44 8.97 3.15 3.89
C TRP A 44 9.21 1.77 4.50
N ASP A 45 9.75 1.69 5.72
CA ASP A 45 9.99 0.43 6.42
C ASP A 45 8.68 -0.32 6.70
N ILE A 46 7.65 0.41 7.14
CA ILE A 46 6.30 -0.15 7.33
C ILE A 46 5.74 -0.66 6.00
N TYR A 47 5.87 0.13 4.94
CA TYR A 47 5.37 -0.24 3.62
C TYR A 47 6.02 -1.52 3.10
N TYR A 48 7.34 -1.62 3.15
CA TYR A 48 8.05 -2.82 2.70
C TYR A 48 7.73 -4.03 3.57
N SER A 49 7.60 -3.85 4.89
CA SER A 49 7.19 -4.93 5.80
C SER A 49 5.80 -5.48 5.42
N LEU A 50 4.86 -4.63 5.03
CA LEU A 50 3.53 -5.06 4.58
C LEU A 50 3.59 -5.81 3.25
N GLU A 51 4.38 -5.35 2.28
CA GLU A 51 4.55 -6.05 1.01
C GLU A 51 5.19 -7.43 1.22
N ASP A 52 6.20 -7.55 2.09
CA ASP A 52 6.81 -8.82 2.46
C ASP A 52 5.79 -9.78 3.11
N MET A 53 4.98 -9.27 4.05
CA MET A 53 3.91 -10.06 4.68
C MET A 53 2.87 -10.56 3.66
N ASN A 54 2.53 -9.73 2.65
CA ASN A 54 1.61 -10.12 1.59
C ASN A 54 2.21 -11.22 0.70
N ILE A 55 3.50 -11.13 0.39
CA ILE A 55 4.24 -12.17 -0.34
C ILE A 55 4.24 -13.47 0.44
N ASP A 56 4.59 -13.44 1.73
CA ASP A 56 4.60 -14.63 2.59
C ASP A 56 3.22 -15.29 2.67
N ALA A 57 2.17 -14.49 2.87
CA ALA A 57 0.79 -14.98 2.87
C ALA A 57 0.43 -15.65 1.53
N LYS A 58 0.87 -15.06 0.40
CA LYS A 58 0.61 -15.62 -0.93
C LYS A 58 1.38 -16.91 -1.19
N ILE A 59 2.63 -16.99 -0.72
CA ILE A 59 3.42 -18.22 -0.79
C ILE A 59 2.70 -19.34 -0.05
N VAL A 60 2.20 -19.09 1.17
CA VAL A 60 1.43 -20.07 1.95
C VAL A 60 0.17 -20.51 1.20
N GLU A 61 -0.59 -19.56 0.64
CA GLU A 61 -1.79 -19.86 -0.16
C GLU A 61 -1.45 -20.78 -1.37
N ASN A 62 -0.38 -20.46 -2.09
CA ASN A 62 0.02 -21.21 -3.27
C ASN A 62 0.58 -22.60 -2.91
N LEU A 63 1.30 -22.74 -1.79
CA LEU A 63 1.74 -24.04 -1.29
C LEU A 63 0.56 -24.95 -0.88
N GLU A 64 -0.50 -24.39 -0.28
CA GLU A 64 -1.71 -25.16 0.02
C GLU A 64 -2.41 -25.65 -1.26
N LYS A 65 -2.37 -24.88 -2.36
CA LYS A 65 -2.88 -25.35 -3.67
C LYS A 65 -2.04 -26.51 -4.22
N VAL A 66 -0.72 -26.45 -4.07
CA VAL A 66 0.18 -27.55 -4.48
C VAL A 66 -0.14 -28.81 -3.69
N LYS A 67 -0.26 -28.69 -2.38
CA LYS A 67 -0.63 -29.81 -1.49
C LYS A 67 -1.97 -30.43 -1.87
N ALA A 68 -2.93 -29.61 -2.33
CA ALA A 68 -4.22 -30.07 -2.82
C ALA A 68 -4.18 -30.64 -4.26
N GLY A 69 -3.02 -30.71 -4.91
CA GLY A 69 -2.87 -31.17 -6.29
C GLY A 69 -3.46 -30.22 -7.34
N LYS A 70 -3.65 -28.95 -6.97
CA LYS A 70 -4.25 -27.91 -7.83
C LYS A 70 -3.22 -27.01 -8.51
N ALA A 71 -1.93 -27.16 -8.17
CA ALA A 71 -0.81 -26.41 -8.71
C ALA A 71 0.49 -27.22 -8.59
N ASP A 72 1.52 -26.85 -9.35
CA ASP A 72 2.85 -27.46 -9.30
C ASP A 72 3.91 -26.49 -8.79
N ILE A 73 4.93 -27.00 -8.10
CA ILE A 73 6.14 -26.23 -7.75
C ILE A 73 7.07 -26.23 -8.96
N SER A 74 7.03 -25.15 -9.72
CA SER A 74 8.00 -24.90 -10.79
C SER A 74 9.24 -24.17 -10.26
N PRO A 75 10.38 -24.18 -10.98
CA PRO A 75 11.54 -23.36 -10.64
C PRO A 75 11.23 -21.86 -10.52
N ASP A 76 10.18 -21.38 -11.20
CA ASP A 76 9.73 -19.99 -11.19
C ASP A 76 8.64 -19.71 -10.14
N PHE A 77 8.27 -20.67 -9.29
CA PHE A 77 7.15 -20.56 -8.35
C PHE A 77 7.21 -19.28 -7.49
N TYR A 78 8.37 -18.99 -6.91
CA TYR A 78 8.56 -17.79 -6.10
C TYR A 78 8.41 -16.50 -6.92
N LYS A 79 9.01 -16.47 -8.11
CA LYS A 79 8.94 -15.32 -9.01
C LYS A 79 7.51 -15.05 -9.49
N GLN A 80 6.75 -16.10 -9.77
CA GLN A 80 5.34 -16.01 -10.13
C GLN A 80 4.50 -15.49 -8.96
N THR A 81 4.75 -16.01 -7.76
CA THR A 81 4.04 -15.58 -6.54
C THR A 81 4.27 -14.10 -6.24
N VAL A 82 5.53 -13.63 -6.29
CA VAL A 82 5.84 -12.20 -6.13
C VAL A 82 5.14 -11.36 -7.19
N LYS A 83 5.14 -11.81 -8.45
CA LYS A 83 4.46 -11.11 -9.53
C LYS A 83 2.94 -11.02 -9.32
N GLU A 84 2.31 -12.08 -8.80
CA GLU A 84 0.89 -12.08 -8.47
C GLU A 84 0.57 -11.04 -7.38
N VAL A 85 1.40 -10.93 -6.35
CA VAL A 85 1.24 -9.91 -5.31
C VAL A 85 1.44 -8.51 -5.89
N ASP A 86 2.49 -8.29 -6.68
CA ASP A 86 2.72 -7.01 -7.36
C ASP A 86 1.53 -6.58 -8.23
N ASP A 87 0.98 -7.51 -9.01
CA ASP A 87 -0.14 -7.25 -9.92
C ASP A 87 -1.44 -7.00 -9.13
N GLN A 88 -1.63 -7.68 -8.00
CA GLN A 88 -2.77 -7.46 -7.10
C GLN A 88 -2.66 -6.12 -6.38
N SER A 89 -1.50 -5.81 -5.78
CA SER A 89 -1.20 -4.53 -5.14
C SER A 89 -1.44 -3.37 -6.11
N LYS A 90 -1.02 -3.48 -7.38
CA LYS A 90 -1.30 -2.45 -8.40
C LYS A 90 -2.80 -2.27 -8.63
N LYS A 91 -3.57 -3.35 -8.76
CA LYS A 91 -5.03 -3.28 -8.97
C LYS A 91 -5.74 -2.62 -7.79
N GLU A 92 -5.41 -3.01 -6.57
CA GLU A 92 -5.99 -2.44 -5.36
C GLU A 92 -5.65 -0.95 -5.22
N LYS A 93 -4.41 -0.56 -5.57
CA LYS A 93 -3.98 0.85 -5.60
C LYS A 93 -4.81 1.67 -6.60
N PHE A 94 -5.10 1.16 -7.80
CA PHE A 94 -5.98 1.85 -8.75
C PHE A 94 -7.42 1.99 -8.24
N GLN A 95 -7.96 0.97 -7.56
CA GLN A 95 -9.33 1.00 -7.04
C GLN A 95 -9.47 1.90 -5.80
N ALA A 96 -8.49 1.90 -4.90
CA ALA A 96 -8.50 2.69 -3.67
C ALA A 96 -8.35 4.20 -3.94
N ILE A 97 -7.61 4.59 -4.98
CA ILE A 97 -7.49 6.00 -5.40
C ILE A 97 -8.86 6.55 -5.83
N ASP A 98 -9.63 5.81 -6.62
CA ASP A 98 -10.96 6.24 -7.08
C ASP A 98 -11.93 6.41 -5.91
N THR A 99 -11.94 5.49 -4.93
CA THR A 99 -12.89 5.56 -3.81
C THR A 99 -12.56 6.70 -2.85
N THR A 100 -11.28 6.83 -2.47
CA THR A 100 -10.85 7.84 -1.49
C THR A 100 -11.00 9.27 -2.03
N GLN A 101 -10.66 9.51 -3.32
CA GLN A 101 -10.84 10.83 -3.93
C GLN A 101 -12.30 11.23 -4.06
N ILE A 102 -13.19 10.27 -4.38
CA ILE A 102 -14.63 10.54 -4.47
C ILE A 102 -15.20 10.91 -3.09
N GLU A 103 -14.76 10.25 -2.03
CA GLU A 103 -15.19 10.54 -0.66
C GLU A 103 -14.67 11.88 -0.15
N GLU A 104 -13.42 12.24 -0.44
CA GLU A 104 -12.86 13.56 -0.12
C GLU A 104 -13.57 14.69 -0.88
N VAL A 105 -13.86 14.50 -2.17
CA VAL A 105 -14.64 15.46 -2.97
C VAL A 105 -16.04 15.62 -2.39
N ARG A 106 -16.69 14.52 -2.01
CA ARG A 106 -18.02 14.55 -1.39
C ARG A 106 -18.01 15.27 -0.04
N SER A 107 -16.99 15.04 0.79
CA SER A 107 -16.83 15.73 2.08
C SER A 107 -16.58 17.24 1.91
N ARG A 108 -15.77 17.63 0.92
CA ARG A 108 -15.53 19.05 0.59
C ARG A 108 -16.79 19.73 0.05
N LEU A 109 -17.56 19.06 -0.80
CA LEU A 109 -18.84 19.57 -1.30
C LEU A 109 -19.86 19.75 -0.18
N GLN A 110 -19.96 18.82 0.75
CA GLN A 110 -20.85 18.95 1.91
C GLN A 110 -20.48 20.13 2.81
N LYS A 111 -19.19 20.43 2.98
CA LYS A 111 -18.73 21.61 3.75
C LYS A 111 -18.98 22.95 3.06
N LEU A 112 -19.16 22.98 1.74
CA LEU A 112 -19.47 24.20 0.98
C LEU A 112 -20.98 24.43 0.84
N MET A 113 -21.80 23.41 1.11
CA MET A 113 -23.26 23.46 1.03
C MET A 113 -23.96 23.71 2.38
N ASN A 114 -23.19 23.69 3.49
CA ASN A 114 -23.61 24.11 4.82
C ASN A 114 -22.93 25.43 5.19
#